data_AF-A0A644YWX0-F1
#
_entry.id   AF-A0A644YWX0-F1
#
_cell.length_a   1.000
_cell.length_b   1.000
_cell.length_c   1.000
_cell.angle_alpha   90.00
_cell.angle_beta   90.00
_cell.angle_gamma   90.00
#
_symmetry.space_group_name_H-M   'P 1'
#
loop_
_entity.id
_entity.type
_entity.pdbx_description
1 polymer ?
#
loop_
_entity_poly.entity_id
_entity_poly.type
_entity_poly.pdbx_seq_one_letter_code
_entity_poly.pdbx_strand_id
1 'polypeptide(L)'
;MYGITAVIYADISVLKIVLRVTKNFSSYSMYILRMVDLLFRALPTSSRQLVQFRANRLGRDIAVGDIHGCFSALQTALQAIDFDPIRDRLFSVGDLVDRGPESHRVLEWLDKPWFHAVCGNHEQMVFCTASGNPLPDVDHMKHGGDWLLTLTARERGVIAERLAALPVAIEVETHQGPVGLVHAGYPFEDWHDIRNFHMTESAIDCCLWSRDRHVRRSEQPVANVRALIHGHTTIDRVERLGNVIFIDTGGWRRAPGHFTLLDLHTLHPIAPQSSGRMLQETQAVAMN
;
A
#
# COMPACT_ATOMS: atom_id res chain seq x y z
N MET A 1 -25.86 -26.21 17.92
CA MET A 1 -25.70 -24.80 17.54
C MET A 1 -24.53 -24.62 16.57
N TYR A 2 -24.42 -25.51 15.58
CA TYR A 2 -23.50 -25.47 14.45
C TYR A 2 -24.39 -25.65 13.22
N GLY A 3 -24.58 -24.63 12.38
CA GLY A 3 -25.49 -24.81 11.23
C GLY A 3 -25.96 -23.57 10.50
N ILE A 4 -25.37 -22.39 10.69
CA ILE A 4 -25.76 -21.19 9.93
C ILE A 4 -24.58 -20.61 9.11
N THR A 5 -23.33 -20.91 9.47
CA THR A 5 -22.16 -20.39 8.75
C THR A 5 -21.83 -21.15 7.46
N ALA A 6 -22.31 -22.39 7.29
CA ALA A 6 -22.00 -23.23 6.13
C ALA A 6 -22.93 -23.00 4.92
N VAL A 7 -24.03 -22.25 5.09
CA VAL A 7 -25.05 -22.05 4.03
C VAL A 7 -24.77 -20.82 3.16
N ILE A 8 -23.81 -19.97 3.53
CA ILE A 8 -23.45 -18.75 2.75
C ILE A 8 -22.32 -19.02 1.73
N TYR A 9 -21.57 -20.11 1.87
CA TYR A 9 -20.51 -20.50 0.93
C TYR A 9 -20.99 -21.37 -0.24
N ALA A 10 -22.17 -21.98 -0.10
CA ALA A 10 -22.82 -22.65 -1.20
C ALA A 10 -23.53 -21.58 -2.05
N ASP A 11 -22.88 -21.27 -3.17
CA ASP A 11 -23.53 -20.93 -4.44
C ASP A 11 -23.50 -19.49 -4.97
N ILE A 12 -22.42 -18.76 -4.68
CA ILE A 12 -22.08 -17.52 -5.40
C ILE A 12 -21.73 -17.84 -6.88
N SER A 13 -21.26 -19.06 -7.16
CA SER A 13 -20.96 -19.57 -8.50
C SER A 13 -22.21 -19.69 -9.39
N VAL A 14 -23.33 -20.21 -8.87
CA VAL A 14 -24.62 -20.22 -9.60
C VAL A 14 -25.21 -18.82 -9.74
N LEU A 15 -24.97 -17.91 -8.80
CA LEU A 15 -25.43 -16.52 -8.94
C LEU A 15 -24.82 -15.83 -10.18
N LYS A 16 -23.55 -16.10 -10.50
CA LYS A 16 -22.92 -15.64 -11.76
C LYS A 16 -23.54 -16.29 -13.00
N ILE A 17 -23.87 -17.59 -12.95
CA ILE A 17 -24.50 -18.30 -14.07
C ILE A 17 -25.91 -17.74 -14.34
N VAL A 18 -26.71 -17.55 -13.28
CA VAL A 18 -28.07 -17.02 -13.38
C VAL A 18 -28.06 -15.58 -13.92
N LEU A 19 -27.14 -14.72 -13.46
CA LEU A 19 -27.07 -13.33 -13.93
C LEU A 19 -26.51 -13.21 -15.35
N ARG A 20 -25.60 -14.09 -15.80
CA ARG A 20 -25.01 -14.06 -17.15
C ARG A 20 -25.96 -14.56 -18.24
N VAL A 21 -26.97 -15.37 -17.88
CA VAL A 21 -27.96 -15.94 -18.83
C VAL A 21 -29.10 -14.96 -19.14
N THR A 22 -29.39 -13.99 -18.28
CA THR A 22 -30.45 -13.00 -18.53
C THR A 22 -29.92 -11.76 -19.28
N LYS A 23 -30.11 -11.72 -20.61
CA LYS A 23 -29.72 -10.61 -21.52
C LYS A 23 -30.51 -9.29 -21.35
N ASN A 24 -30.97 -8.94 -20.16
CA ASN A 24 -31.67 -7.68 -19.89
C ASN A 24 -31.19 -7.11 -18.55
N PHE A 25 -30.17 -6.25 -18.58
CA PHE A 25 -29.65 -5.63 -17.36
C PHE A 25 -30.36 -4.30 -17.09
N SER A 26 -31.18 -4.27 -16.04
CA SER A 26 -31.60 -3.03 -15.39
C SER A 26 -30.47 -2.49 -14.51
N SER A 27 -30.57 -1.24 -14.05
CA SER A 27 -29.63 -0.64 -13.08
C SER A 27 -29.47 -1.48 -11.78
N TYR A 28 -30.49 -2.24 -11.39
CA TYR A 28 -30.44 -3.16 -10.26
C TYR A 28 -29.54 -4.37 -10.50
N SER A 29 -29.54 -4.93 -11.71
CA SER A 29 -28.70 -6.08 -12.06
C SER A 29 -27.21 -5.70 -12.08
N MET A 30 -26.89 -4.45 -12.47
CA MET A 30 -25.54 -3.88 -12.36
C MET A 30 -25.08 -3.71 -10.91
N TYR A 31 -25.98 -3.29 -10.02
CA TYR A 31 -25.69 -3.13 -8.59
C TYR A 31 -25.39 -4.47 -7.92
N ILE A 32 -26.18 -5.50 -8.20
CA ILE A 32 -25.96 -6.86 -7.67
C ILE A 32 -24.62 -7.42 -8.17
N LEU A 33 -24.30 -7.24 -9.47
CA LEU A 33 -23.00 -7.67 -10.01
C LEU A 33 -21.83 -6.97 -9.31
N ARG A 34 -21.93 -5.65 -9.07
CA ARG A 34 -20.91 -4.91 -8.31
C ARG A 34 -20.77 -5.41 -6.87
N MET A 35 -21.88 -5.71 -6.19
CA MET A 35 -21.84 -6.22 -4.82
C MET A 35 -21.21 -7.62 -4.75
N VAL A 36 -21.55 -8.50 -5.69
CA VAL A 36 -20.94 -9.83 -5.77
C VAL A 36 -19.45 -9.72 -6.06
N ASP A 37 -19.04 -8.85 -6.97
CA ASP A 37 -17.62 -8.66 -7.30
C ASP A 37 -16.84 -8.15 -6.08
N LEU A 38 -17.39 -7.19 -5.35
CA LEU A 38 -16.80 -6.63 -4.14
C LEU A 38 -16.61 -7.67 -3.02
N LEU A 39 -17.50 -8.67 -2.89
CA LEU A 39 -17.32 -9.78 -1.95
C LEU A 39 -16.12 -10.67 -2.32
N PHE A 40 -15.80 -10.82 -3.61
CA PHE A 40 -14.60 -11.56 -4.05
C PHE A 40 -13.30 -10.79 -3.78
N ARG A 41 -13.37 -9.47 -3.60
CA ARG A 41 -12.21 -8.61 -3.28
C ARG A 41 -11.98 -8.47 -1.77
N ALA A 42 -12.79 -9.12 -0.94
CA ALA A 42 -12.77 -8.88 0.50
C ALA A 42 -11.44 -9.28 1.15
N LEU A 43 -10.74 -8.30 1.73
CA LEU A 43 -9.68 -8.56 2.70
C LEU A 43 -10.28 -9.04 4.03
N PRO A 44 -9.53 -9.81 4.84
CA PRO A 44 -9.94 -10.18 6.19
C PRO A 44 -10.33 -8.96 7.03
N THR A 45 -11.23 -9.14 8.00
CA THR A 45 -11.67 -8.03 8.87
C THR A 45 -10.52 -7.43 9.69
N SER A 46 -9.48 -8.23 9.98
CA SER A 46 -8.27 -7.78 10.68
C SER A 46 -7.50 -6.68 9.93
N SER A 47 -7.57 -6.65 8.60
CA SER A 47 -6.90 -5.67 7.73
C SER A 47 -7.60 -4.32 7.71
N ARG A 48 -8.90 -4.30 8.01
CA ARG A 48 -9.80 -3.15 7.83
C ARG A 48 -9.69 -2.15 8.98
N GLN A 49 -8.45 -1.80 9.33
CA GLN A 49 -8.16 -1.02 10.52
C GLN A 49 -7.30 0.19 10.16
N LEU A 50 -7.56 1.26 10.89
CA LEU A 50 -6.63 2.36 11.05
C LEU A 50 -5.62 1.98 12.14
N VAL A 51 -4.33 2.11 11.86
CA VAL A 51 -3.28 2.03 12.89
C VAL A 51 -2.71 3.42 13.14
N GLN A 52 -2.64 3.81 14.42
CA GLN A 52 -2.20 5.15 14.83
C GLN A 52 -0.82 5.09 15.48
N PHE A 53 0.04 6.04 15.11
CA PHE A 53 1.36 6.23 15.67
C PHE A 53 1.47 7.62 16.26
N ARG A 54 1.93 7.71 17.51
CA ARG A 54 2.36 8.98 18.10
C ARG A 54 3.56 9.52 17.35
N ALA A 55 3.74 10.84 17.43
CA ALA A 55 4.90 11.53 16.84
C ALA A 55 6.20 10.91 17.36
N ASN A 56 7.13 10.59 16.44
CA ASN A 56 8.46 10.16 16.83
C ASN A 56 9.22 11.33 17.48
N ARG A 57 9.75 11.11 18.68
CA ARG A 57 10.56 12.09 19.41
C ARG A 57 12.06 11.79 19.38
N LEU A 58 12.45 10.65 18.80
CA LEU A 58 13.83 10.16 18.78
C LEU A 58 14.50 10.37 17.42
N GLY A 59 13.73 10.37 16.34
CA GLY A 59 14.20 10.55 14.98
C GLY A 59 13.09 11.01 14.04
N ARG A 60 13.28 10.74 12.75
CA ARG A 60 12.37 11.14 11.66
C ARG A 60 11.28 10.10 11.45
N ASP A 61 10.10 10.58 11.07
CA ASP A 61 9.04 9.78 10.47
C ASP A 61 9.04 10.01 8.96
N ILE A 62 9.28 8.97 8.18
CA ILE A 62 9.51 9.08 6.73
C ILE A 62 8.50 8.20 6.00
N ALA A 63 7.83 8.73 4.97
CA ALA A 63 7.01 7.94 4.07
C ALA A 63 7.75 7.57 2.77
N VAL A 64 7.43 6.41 2.22
CA VAL A 64 7.96 5.93 0.94
C VAL A 64 6.87 5.43 0.01
N GLY A 65 7.04 5.68 -1.29
CA GLY A 65 6.18 5.19 -2.37
C GLY A 65 6.21 3.66 -2.56
N ASP A 66 5.57 3.19 -3.62
CA ASP A 66 5.44 1.78 -3.99
C ASP A 66 6.83 1.10 -4.14
N ILE A 67 6.98 -0.09 -3.53
CA ILE A 67 8.29 -0.77 -3.40
C ILE A 67 8.46 -1.90 -4.40
N HIS A 68 7.40 -2.67 -4.64
CA HIS A 68 7.36 -3.74 -5.64
C HIS A 68 8.58 -4.66 -5.63
N GLY A 69 8.95 -5.19 -4.46
CA GLY A 69 10.08 -6.12 -4.33
C GLY A 69 11.45 -5.54 -4.71
N CYS A 70 11.61 -4.21 -4.77
CA CYS A 70 12.90 -3.55 -5.02
C CYS A 70 13.57 -3.11 -3.71
N PHE A 71 13.64 -4.03 -2.75
CA PHE A 71 14.09 -3.77 -1.39
C PHE A 71 15.57 -3.37 -1.28
N SER A 72 16.45 -3.93 -2.09
CA SER A 72 17.85 -3.53 -2.13
C SER A 72 18.02 -2.10 -2.66
N ALA A 73 17.22 -1.71 -3.64
CA ALA A 73 17.21 -0.33 -4.14
C ALA A 73 16.64 0.65 -3.08
N LEU A 74 15.60 0.24 -2.35
CA LEU A 74 15.09 1.00 -1.22
C LEU A 74 16.16 1.16 -0.12
N GLN A 75 16.88 0.09 0.21
CA GLN A 75 17.97 0.13 1.20
C GLN A 75 19.05 1.15 0.80
N THR A 76 19.43 1.19 -0.48
CA THR A 76 20.36 2.21 -1.02
C THR A 76 19.80 3.62 -0.87
N ALA A 77 18.51 3.83 -1.16
CA ALA A 77 17.87 5.14 -1.00
C ALA A 77 17.85 5.59 0.48
N LEU A 78 17.56 4.68 1.41
CA LEU A 78 17.61 4.94 2.85
C LEU A 78 19.03 5.27 3.33
N GLN A 79 20.05 4.56 2.83
CA GLN A 79 21.45 4.87 3.13
C GLN A 79 21.84 6.27 2.64
N ALA A 80 21.35 6.67 1.46
CA ALA A 80 21.66 7.98 0.89
C ALA A 80 21.13 9.17 1.70
N ILE A 81 20.17 8.94 2.61
CA ILE A 81 19.63 9.96 3.53
C ILE A 81 20.08 9.74 4.99
N ASP A 82 21.10 8.90 5.21
CA ASP A 82 21.57 8.47 6.53
C ASP A 82 20.42 7.98 7.43
N PHE A 83 19.57 7.10 6.92
CA PHE A 83 18.48 6.50 7.71
C PHE A 83 19.04 5.74 8.93
N ASP A 84 18.57 6.09 10.13
CA ASP A 84 18.96 5.45 11.38
C ASP A 84 17.84 4.50 11.86
N PRO A 85 17.98 3.17 11.72
CA PRO A 85 16.93 2.22 12.12
C PRO A 85 16.68 2.15 13.64
N ILE A 86 17.50 2.81 14.46
CA ILE A 86 17.29 2.91 15.91
C ILE A 86 16.37 4.10 16.24
N ARG A 87 16.42 5.16 15.43
CA ARG A 87 15.74 6.44 15.71
C ARG A 87 14.62 6.76 14.74
N ASP A 88 14.80 6.45 13.48
CA ASP A 88 13.87 6.76 12.39
C ASP A 88 12.83 5.64 12.20
N ARG A 89 11.68 6.00 11.63
CA ARG A 89 10.63 5.06 11.19
C ARG A 89 10.30 5.29 9.73
N LEU A 90 10.04 4.21 9.01
CA LEU A 90 9.65 4.21 7.61
C LEU A 90 8.21 3.71 7.46
N PHE A 91 7.38 4.51 6.79
CA PHE A 91 5.97 4.26 6.53
C PHE A 91 5.75 4.09 5.01
N SER A 92 5.53 2.86 4.56
CA SER A 92 5.23 2.56 3.16
C SER A 92 3.75 2.76 2.85
N VAL A 93 3.47 3.32 1.67
CA VAL A 93 2.13 3.43 1.09
C VAL A 93 1.59 2.10 0.50
N GLY A 94 2.26 0.97 0.73
CA GLY A 94 1.85 -0.35 0.23
C GLY A 94 2.53 -0.73 -1.08
N ASP A 95 1.97 -1.73 -1.76
CA ASP A 95 2.56 -2.34 -2.97
C ASP A 95 4.02 -2.74 -2.72
N LEU A 96 4.20 -3.61 -1.73
CA LEU A 96 5.49 -4.11 -1.27
C LEU A 96 6.07 -5.18 -2.19
N VAL A 97 5.19 -5.92 -2.89
CA VAL A 97 5.50 -7.12 -3.66
C VAL A 97 5.07 -6.98 -5.11
N ASP A 98 5.34 -8.04 -5.88
CA ASP A 98 5.19 -8.13 -7.34
C ASP A 98 6.13 -7.18 -8.10
N ARG A 99 6.23 -7.41 -9.42
CA ARG A 99 7.02 -6.65 -10.42
C ARG A 99 8.54 -6.69 -10.24
N GLY A 100 9.07 -6.49 -9.04
CA GLY A 100 10.50 -6.49 -8.77
C GLY A 100 11.03 -7.84 -8.25
N PRO A 101 12.37 -7.99 -8.20
CA PRO A 101 13.02 -9.28 -8.07
C PRO A 101 13.02 -9.86 -6.65
N GLU A 102 12.76 -9.05 -5.63
CA GLU A 102 12.95 -9.43 -4.22
C GLU A 102 11.64 -9.52 -3.43
N SER A 103 10.51 -9.75 -4.09
CA SER A 103 9.20 -9.89 -3.41
C SER A 103 9.20 -10.94 -2.29
N HIS A 104 10.01 -12.01 -2.43
CA HIS A 104 10.22 -13.03 -1.40
C HIS A 104 10.81 -12.49 -0.07
N ARG A 105 11.44 -11.32 -0.08
CA ARG A 105 12.01 -10.67 1.12
C ARG A 105 10.99 -9.86 1.92
N VAL A 106 9.73 -9.78 1.49
CA VAL A 106 8.73 -8.92 2.14
C VAL A 106 8.57 -9.18 3.64
N LEU A 107 8.63 -10.44 4.08
CA LEU A 107 8.53 -10.78 5.50
C LEU A 107 9.72 -10.24 6.30
N GLU A 108 10.93 -10.29 5.73
CA GLU A 108 12.15 -9.75 6.34
C GLU A 108 12.03 -8.25 6.60
N TRP A 109 11.29 -7.52 5.75
CA TRP A 109 11.01 -6.10 5.89
C TRP A 109 9.89 -5.82 6.88
N LEU A 110 8.79 -6.58 6.80
CA LEU A 110 7.68 -6.47 7.75
C LEU A 110 8.06 -6.86 9.19
N ASP A 111 9.14 -7.62 9.39
CA ASP A 111 9.66 -7.96 10.71
C ASP A 111 10.59 -6.88 11.29
N LYS A 112 10.94 -5.84 10.51
CA LYS A 112 11.76 -4.72 11.01
C LYS A 112 10.89 -3.79 11.87
N PRO A 113 11.26 -3.49 13.13
CA PRO A 113 10.41 -2.74 14.05
C PRO A 113 10.17 -1.28 13.63
N TRP A 114 11.04 -0.74 12.78
CA TRP A 114 10.95 0.61 12.22
C TRP A 114 10.19 0.68 10.89
N PHE A 115 9.77 -0.46 10.32
CA PHE A 115 9.08 -0.53 9.03
C PHE A 115 7.58 -0.78 9.23
N HIS A 116 6.77 0.12 8.71
CA HIS A 116 5.32 0.06 8.79
C HIS A 116 4.75 0.25 7.39
N ALA A 117 3.69 -0.46 7.02
CA ALA A 117 3.10 -0.38 5.69
C ALA A 117 1.58 -0.41 5.77
N VAL A 118 0.91 0.31 4.87
CA VAL A 118 -0.50 0.06 4.57
C VAL A 118 -0.63 -1.07 3.54
N CYS A 119 -1.79 -1.72 3.50
CA CYS A 119 -2.12 -2.67 2.45
C CYS A 119 -2.29 -1.94 1.11
N GLY A 120 -1.58 -2.38 0.06
CA GLY A 120 -1.81 -1.98 -1.32
C GLY A 120 -2.70 -2.95 -2.09
N ASN A 121 -2.93 -2.67 -3.36
CA ASN A 121 -3.71 -3.56 -4.20
C ASN A 121 -2.93 -4.83 -4.60
N HIS A 122 -1.59 -4.77 -4.62
CA HIS A 122 -0.77 -5.95 -4.87
C HIS A 122 -0.78 -6.93 -3.69
N GLU A 123 -0.83 -6.43 -2.45
CA GLU A 123 -1.04 -7.29 -1.27
C GLU A 123 -2.40 -8.02 -1.32
N GLN A 124 -3.46 -7.33 -1.74
CA GLN A 124 -4.78 -7.94 -1.94
C GLN A 124 -4.74 -9.01 -3.04
N MET A 125 -4.09 -8.74 -4.18
CA MET A 125 -3.94 -9.72 -5.26
C MET A 125 -3.20 -10.97 -4.78
N VAL A 126 -2.08 -10.81 -4.05
CA VAL A 126 -1.33 -11.94 -3.48
C VAL A 126 -2.21 -12.76 -2.53
N PHE A 127 -2.94 -12.09 -1.62
CA PHE A 127 -3.82 -12.79 -0.69
C PHE A 127 -4.91 -13.60 -1.41
N CYS A 128 -5.62 -12.98 -2.35
CA CYS A 128 -6.69 -13.61 -3.12
C CYS A 128 -6.15 -14.81 -3.93
N THR A 129 -5.04 -14.64 -4.65
CA THR A 129 -4.41 -15.70 -5.44
C THR A 129 -3.93 -16.86 -4.56
N ALA A 130 -3.22 -16.57 -3.47
CA ALA A 130 -2.70 -17.60 -2.57
C ALA A 130 -3.81 -18.37 -1.83
N SER A 131 -4.96 -17.73 -1.60
CA SER A 131 -6.14 -18.35 -1.00
C SER A 131 -6.99 -19.16 -1.99
N GLY A 132 -6.57 -19.25 -3.26
CA GLY A 132 -7.31 -19.96 -4.30
C GLY A 132 -8.58 -19.24 -4.80
N ASN A 133 -8.70 -17.94 -4.50
CA ASN A 133 -9.82 -17.10 -4.90
C ASN A 133 -9.31 -15.81 -5.57
N PRO A 134 -8.63 -15.91 -6.72
CA PRO A 134 -8.07 -14.75 -7.41
C PRO A 134 -9.18 -13.77 -7.83
N LEU A 135 -8.82 -12.50 -7.93
CA LEU A 135 -9.74 -11.44 -8.34
C LEU A 135 -10.26 -11.72 -9.76
N PRO A 136 -11.58 -11.71 -10.01
CA PRO A 136 -12.17 -12.22 -11.25
C PRO A 136 -11.80 -11.41 -12.51
N ASP A 137 -11.58 -10.10 -12.34
CA ASP A 137 -11.29 -9.17 -13.45
C ASP A 137 -9.83 -8.69 -13.47
N VAL A 138 -8.96 -9.28 -12.63
CA VAL A 138 -7.55 -8.90 -12.54
C VAL A 138 -6.66 -10.13 -12.73
N ASP A 139 -5.84 -10.08 -13.77
CA ASP A 139 -4.85 -11.11 -14.07
C ASP A 139 -3.57 -10.84 -13.26
N HIS A 140 -3.45 -11.44 -12.07
CA HIS A 140 -2.32 -11.19 -11.16
C HIS A 140 -0.95 -11.44 -11.82
N MET A 141 -0.86 -12.39 -12.76
CA MET A 141 0.38 -12.67 -13.49
C MET A 141 0.82 -11.51 -14.37
N LYS A 142 -0.12 -10.81 -15.03
CA LYS A 142 0.18 -9.57 -15.78
C LYS A 142 0.58 -8.40 -14.89
N HIS A 143 0.28 -8.50 -13.60
CA HIS A 143 0.68 -7.55 -12.57
C HIS A 143 1.98 -7.97 -11.85
N GLY A 144 2.68 -8.99 -12.33
CA GLY A 144 3.98 -9.41 -11.79
C GLY A 144 3.89 -10.37 -10.60
N GLY A 145 2.80 -11.11 -10.47
CA GLY A 145 2.60 -12.13 -9.43
C GLY A 145 3.30 -13.47 -9.68
N ASP A 146 4.11 -13.59 -10.74
CA ASP A 146 4.75 -14.84 -11.15
C ASP A 146 5.71 -15.42 -10.11
N TRP A 147 6.31 -14.58 -9.28
CA TRP A 147 7.20 -15.02 -8.20
C TRP A 147 6.50 -15.95 -7.20
N LEU A 148 5.17 -15.84 -6.99
CA LEU A 148 4.42 -16.75 -6.10
C LEU A 148 4.48 -18.21 -6.56
N LEU A 149 4.62 -18.45 -7.87
CA LEU A 149 4.71 -19.79 -8.43
C LEU A 149 6.03 -20.49 -8.08
N THR A 150 7.06 -19.73 -7.71
CA THR A 150 8.37 -20.27 -7.31
C THR A 150 8.39 -20.75 -5.86
N LEU A 151 7.38 -20.39 -5.07
CA LEU A 151 7.29 -20.71 -3.65
C LEU A 151 6.53 -22.01 -3.38
N THR A 152 6.77 -22.60 -2.21
CA THR A 152 5.92 -23.68 -1.69
C THR A 152 4.54 -23.15 -1.28
N ALA A 153 3.54 -24.05 -1.17
CA ALA A 153 2.21 -23.67 -0.69
C ALA A 153 2.24 -23.07 0.73
N ARG A 154 3.14 -23.57 1.59
CA ARG A 154 3.32 -23.05 2.95
C ARG A 154 3.87 -21.63 2.94
N GLU A 155 4.91 -21.35 2.16
CA GLU A 155 5.50 -20.01 2.06
C GLU A 155 4.49 -19.01 1.51
N ARG A 156 3.74 -19.38 0.45
CA ARG A 156 2.66 -18.55 -0.08
C ARG A 156 1.61 -18.22 0.99
N GLY A 157 1.18 -19.21 1.77
CA GLY A 157 0.20 -19.02 2.83
C GLY A 157 0.67 -18.03 3.90
N VAL A 158 1.90 -18.21 4.41
CA VAL A 158 2.48 -17.31 5.43
C VAL A 158 2.60 -15.88 4.91
N ILE A 159 3.08 -15.70 3.67
CA ILE A 159 3.18 -14.37 3.07
C ILE A 159 1.81 -13.74 2.89
N ALA A 160 0.85 -14.48 2.32
CA ALA A 160 -0.50 -14.00 2.10
C ALA A 160 -1.18 -13.56 3.40
N GLU A 161 -1.06 -14.34 4.48
CA GLU A 161 -1.61 -13.98 5.79
C GLU A 161 -0.96 -12.71 6.36
N ARG A 162 0.38 -12.59 6.25
CA ARG A 162 1.11 -11.40 6.74
C ARG A 162 0.77 -10.14 5.95
N LEU A 163 0.65 -10.24 4.63
CA LEU A 163 0.26 -9.12 3.77
C LEU A 163 -1.20 -8.72 4.01
N ALA A 164 -2.09 -9.71 4.12
CA ALA A 164 -3.48 -9.45 4.46
C ALA A 164 -3.63 -8.86 5.86
N ALA A 165 -2.70 -9.06 6.80
CA ALA A 165 -2.78 -8.43 8.12
C ALA A 165 -2.43 -6.93 8.12
N LEU A 166 -1.93 -6.37 7.01
CA LEU A 166 -1.59 -4.95 6.96
C LEU A 166 -2.83 -4.05 7.06
N PRO A 167 -2.73 -2.90 7.75
CA PRO A 167 -3.84 -1.97 7.88
C PRO A 167 -4.15 -1.27 6.55
N VAL A 168 -5.42 -0.97 6.28
CA VAL A 168 -5.78 -0.15 5.10
C VAL A 168 -5.32 1.32 5.26
N ALA A 169 -5.21 1.80 6.49
CA ALA A 169 -4.80 3.17 6.78
C ALA A 169 -3.83 3.25 7.95
N ILE A 170 -2.87 4.17 7.86
CA ILE A 170 -2.01 4.58 8.96
C ILE A 170 -2.24 6.07 9.24
N GLU A 171 -2.22 6.47 10.51
CA GLU A 171 -2.16 7.87 10.94
C GLU A 171 -0.91 8.09 11.78
N VAL A 172 -0.11 9.09 11.43
CA VAL A 172 1.07 9.50 12.19
C VAL A 172 0.82 10.91 12.74
N GLU A 173 0.85 11.06 14.06
CA GLU A 173 0.76 12.36 14.70
C GLU A 173 2.00 13.21 14.38
N THR A 174 1.79 14.47 14.03
CA THR A 174 2.87 15.46 13.88
C THR A 174 2.52 16.73 14.66
N HIS A 175 3.51 17.58 14.90
CA HIS A 175 3.32 18.83 15.63
C HIS A 175 2.34 19.82 14.96
N GLN A 176 2.05 19.68 13.66
CA GLN A 176 1.06 20.50 12.94
C GLN A 176 -0.23 19.75 12.60
N GLY A 177 -0.48 18.61 13.26
CA GLY A 177 -1.65 17.77 13.03
C GLY A 177 -1.32 16.39 12.42
N PRO A 178 -2.31 15.49 12.35
CA PRO A 178 -2.10 14.12 11.90
C PRO A 178 -1.82 14.06 10.40
N VAL A 179 -0.94 13.16 9.98
CA VAL A 179 -0.69 12.81 8.58
C VAL A 179 -1.20 11.39 8.35
N GLY A 180 -2.14 11.24 7.41
CA GLY A 180 -2.70 9.96 7.02
C GLY A 180 -1.92 9.32 5.89
N LEU A 181 -1.89 7.99 5.84
CA LEU A 181 -1.41 7.20 4.71
C LEU A 181 -2.51 6.22 4.30
N VAL A 182 -2.81 6.19 3.01
CA VAL A 182 -3.69 5.21 2.37
C VAL A 182 -3.11 4.93 0.99
N HIS A 183 -3.20 3.71 0.48
CA HIS A 183 -2.47 3.33 -0.72
C HIS A 183 -2.83 4.16 -1.97
N ALA A 184 -4.11 4.23 -2.37
CA ALA A 184 -4.50 4.80 -3.67
C ALA A 184 -5.44 6.02 -3.57
N GLY A 185 -6.60 5.85 -2.94
CA GLY A 185 -7.64 6.88 -2.86
C GLY A 185 -8.29 6.97 -1.48
N TYR A 186 -9.15 7.97 -1.30
CA TYR A 186 -9.90 8.15 -0.05
C TYR A 186 -11.34 8.55 -0.37
N PRO A 187 -12.35 7.73 0.01
CA PRO A 187 -13.73 7.92 -0.41
C PRO A 187 -14.52 8.96 0.41
N PHE A 188 -13.92 9.51 1.47
CA PHE A 188 -14.60 10.42 2.39
C PHE A 188 -14.04 11.85 2.29
N GLU A 189 -14.80 12.81 2.84
CA GLU A 189 -14.38 14.21 2.90
C GLU A 189 -13.67 14.55 4.22
N ASP A 190 -13.90 13.79 5.29
CA ASP A 190 -13.34 14.02 6.62
C ASP A 190 -12.51 12.81 7.06
N TRP A 191 -11.27 13.05 7.49
CA TRP A 191 -10.39 11.98 7.95
C TRP A 191 -10.95 11.18 9.13
N HIS A 192 -11.74 11.82 10.02
CA HIS A 192 -12.35 11.11 11.16
C HIS A 192 -13.27 9.97 10.75
N ASP A 193 -13.82 10.01 9.54
CA ASP A 193 -14.67 8.94 9.03
C ASP A 193 -13.92 7.60 8.98
N ILE A 194 -12.60 7.60 8.76
CA ILE A 194 -11.81 6.35 8.74
C ILE A 194 -11.93 5.53 10.04
N ARG A 195 -12.28 6.16 11.18
CA ARG A 195 -12.43 5.51 12.50
C ARG A 195 -13.84 4.96 12.76
N ASN A 196 -14.85 5.55 12.14
CA ASN A 196 -16.27 5.26 12.44
C ASN A 196 -16.85 4.19 11.51
N PHE A 197 -16.11 3.75 10.50
CA PHE A 197 -16.63 2.84 9.48
C PHE A 197 -16.24 1.38 9.73
N HIS A 198 -17.27 0.52 9.70
CA HIS A 198 -17.13 -0.77 9.04
C HIS A 198 -16.75 -0.47 7.59
N MET A 199 -15.47 -0.53 7.23
CA MET A 199 -15.02 -0.28 5.87
C MET A 199 -15.79 -1.20 4.93
N THR A 200 -16.78 -0.65 4.22
CA THR A 200 -17.52 -1.37 3.21
C THR A 200 -16.53 -1.81 2.13
N GLU A 201 -16.84 -2.88 1.42
CA GLU A 201 -15.94 -3.35 0.36
C GLU A 201 -15.65 -2.24 -0.66
N SER A 202 -16.63 -1.39 -0.98
CA SER A 202 -16.43 -0.27 -1.91
C SER A 202 -15.48 0.80 -1.35
N ALA A 203 -15.45 1.02 -0.03
CA ALA A 203 -14.52 1.96 0.58
C ALA A 203 -13.10 1.40 0.55
N ILE A 204 -12.94 0.10 0.85
CA ILE A 204 -11.64 -0.60 0.74
C ILE A 204 -11.15 -0.59 -0.70
N ASP A 205 -12.02 -0.94 -1.66
CA ASP A 205 -11.67 -0.93 -3.08
C ASP A 205 -11.22 0.47 -3.54
N CYS A 206 -11.87 1.54 -3.06
CA CYS A 206 -11.39 2.91 -3.30
C CYS A 206 -9.99 3.15 -2.71
N CYS A 207 -9.76 2.73 -1.46
CA CYS A 207 -8.47 2.87 -0.79
C CYS A 207 -7.33 2.13 -1.49
N LEU A 208 -7.63 1.02 -2.17
CA LEU A 208 -6.61 0.18 -2.82
C LEU A 208 -6.46 0.45 -4.33
N TRP A 209 -7.52 0.84 -5.04
CA TRP A 209 -7.50 0.85 -6.52
C TRP A 209 -7.79 2.20 -7.16
N SER A 210 -8.35 3.16 -6.41
CA SER A 210 -8.88 4.38 -7.04
C SER A 210 -7.78 5.29 -7.56
N ARG A 211 -7.93 5.73 -8.80
CA ARG A 211 -7.12 6.81 -9.41
C ARG A 211 -7.93 8.09 -9.64
N ASP A 212 -9.19 8.11 -9.22
CA ASP A 212 -10.16 9.16 -9.59
C ASP A 212 -9.70 10.56 -9.20
N ARG A 213 -9.13 10.73 -7.99
CA ARG A 213 -8.63 12.03 -7.54
C ARG A 213 -7.53 12.56 -8.47
N HIS A 214 -6.57 11.71 -8.81
CA HIS A 214 -5.47 12.09 -9.70
C HIS A 214 -5.96 12.32 -11.14
N VAL A 215 -6.81 11.43 -11.67
CA VAL A 215 -7.37 11.56 -13.02
C VAL A 215 -8.20 12.84 -13.17
N ARG A 216 -9.02 13.17 -12.18
CA ARG A 216 -9.87 14.36 -12.16
C ARG A 216 -9.15 15.62 -11.70
N ARG A 217 -7.88 15.52 -11.28
CA ARG A 217 -7.11 16.60 -10.65
C ARG A 217 -7.87 17.28 -9.49
N SER A 218 -8.57 16.49 -8.66
CA SER A 218 -9.38 17.04 -7.58
C SER A 218 -8.52 17.56 -6.44
N GLU A 219 -8.57 18.89 -6.23
CA GLU A 219 -7.88 19.59 -5.14
C GLU A 219 -8.73 19.72 -3.86
N GLN A 220 -9.92 19.10 -3.80
CA GLN A 220 -10.76 19.13 -2.61
C GLN A 220 -9.99 18.56 -1.41
N PRO A 221 -9.74 19.34 -0.36
CA PRO A 221 -8.99 18.87 0.79
C PRO A 221 -9.81 17.87 1.60
N VAL A 222 -9.11 16.94 2.25
CA VAL A 222 -9.68 16.07 3.27
C VAL A 222 -9.62 16.79 4.62
N ALA A 223 -10.77 17.00 5.27
CA ALA A 223 -10.84 17.67 6.56
C ALA A 223 -10.16 16.86 7.67
N ASN A 224 -9.75 17.54 8.74
CA ASN A 224 -9.19 16.93 9.95
C ASN A 224 -7.93 16.06 9.78
N VAL A 225 -7.23 16.23 8.67
CA VAL A 225 -5.89 15.70 8.45
C VAL A 225 -5.00 16.76 7.84
N ARG A 226 -3.77 16.87 8.32
CA ARG A 226 -2.79 17.82 7.81
C ARG A 226 -2.43 17.50 6.36
N ALA A 227 -2.16 16.23 6.09
CA ALA A 227 -1.91 15.72 4.76
C ALA A 227 -2.29 14.25 4.66
N LEU A 228 -2.70 13.81 3.47
CA LEU A 228 -2.97 12.42 3.16
C LEU A 228 -1.98 11.95 2.08
N ILE A 229 -1.19 10.93 2.38
CA ILE A 229 -0.15 10.42 1.49
C ILE A 229 -0.66 9.21 0.73
N HIS A 230 -0.44 9.20 -0.59
CA HIS A 230 -0.80 8.13 -1.51
C HIS A 230 0.39 7.64 -2.34
N GLY A 231 0.37 6.35 -2.66
CA GLY A 231 1.17 5.72 -3.70
C GLY A 231 0.33 5.44 -4.94
N HIS A 232 0.47 4.22 -5.50
CA HIS A 232 -0.33 3.60 -6.56
C HIS A 232 -0.24 4.26 -7.94
N THR A 233 -0.45 5.57 -7.98
CA THR A 233 -0.38 6.36 -9.20
C THR A 233 1.06 6.78 -9.41
N THR A 234 1.77 6.02 -10.25
CA THR A 234 3.14 6.37 -10.61
C THR A 234 3.20 7.67 -11.40
N ILE A 235 4.01 8.61 -10.90
CA ILE A 235 4.21 9.97 -11.42
C ILE A 235 5.69 10.29 -11.51
N ASP A 236 6.08 11.26 -12.34
CA ASP A 236 7.51 11.56 -12.56
C ASP A 236 8.16 12.33 -11.39
N ARG A 237 7.34 13.05 -10.62
CA ARG A 237 7.74 13.84 -9.45
C ARG A 237 6.60 13.86 -8.45
N VAL A 238 6.91 14.13 -7.18
CA VAL A 238 5.89 14.32 -6.14
C VAL A 238 4.86 15.35 -6.57
N GLU A 239 3.58 15.01 -6.44
CA GLU A 239 2.46 15.88 -6.77
C GLU A 239 1.56 16.07 -5.56
N ARG A 240 0.99 17.28 -5.44
CA ARG A 240 0.04 17.62 -4.38
C ARG A 240 -1.26 18.12 -5.01
N LEU A 241 -2.38 17.59 -4.56
CA LEU A 241 -3.74 18.00 -4.91
C LEU A 241 -4.50 18.31 -3.62
N GLY A 242 -4.69 19.60 -3.31
CA GLY A 242 -5.17 20.02 -1.99
C GLY A 242 -4.17 19.64 -0.89
N ASN A 243 -4.61 18.92 0.14
CA ASN A 243 -3.75 18.32 1.16
C ASN A 243 -3.39 16.85 0.88
N VAL A 244 -3.70 16.32 -0.30
CA VAL A 244 -3.34 14.95 -0.70
C VAL A 244 -2.03 14.96 -1.48
N ILE A 245 -1.07 14.12 -1.12
CA ILE A 245 0.29 14.09 -1.69
C ILE A 245 0.55 12.70 -2.27
N PHE A 246 0.86 12.65 -3.56
CA PHE A 246 1.24 11.43 -4.27
C PHE A 246 2.76 11.31 -4.29
N ILE A 247 3.28 10.17 -3.85
CA ILE A 247 4.73 9.94 -3.68
C ILE A 247 5.25 8.69 -4.41
N ASP A 248 4.42 7.98 -5.19
CA ASP A 248 4.92 6.93 -6.07
C ASP A 248 5.65 7.54 -7.28
N THR A 249 6.95 7.77 -7.11
CA THR A 249 7.86 8.21 -8.18
C THR A 249 8.51 7.05 -8.94
N GLY A 250 7.91 5.85 -8.84
CA GLY A 250 8.32 4.68 -9.60
C GLY A 250 9.70 4.16 -9.18
N GLY A 251 10.06 4.20 -7.91
CA GLY A 251 11.36 3.74 -7.40
C GLY A 251 11.68 2.27 -7.70
N TRP A 252 10.65 1.48 -7.97
CA TRP A 252 10.75 0.10 -8.41
C TRP A 252 11.06 -0.07 -9.91
N ARG A 253 10.89 0.99 -10.72
CA ARG A 253 11.18 0.96 -12.15
C ARG A 253 12.67 1.19 -12.39
N ARG A 254 13.17 0.70 -13.54
CA ARG A 254 14.46 1.17 -14.06
C ARG A 254 14.37 2.68 -14.34
N ALA A 255 15.53 3.35 -14.36
CA ALA A 255 15.62 4.79 -14.61
C ALA A 255 14.69 5.22 -15.78
N PRO A 256 13.93 6.32 -15.61
CA PRO A 256 14.17 7.43 -14.67
C PRO A 256 13.46 7.34 -13.29
N GLY A 257 12.91 6.17 -12.90
CA GLY A 257 12.26 6.01 -11.59
C GLY A 257 13.19 6.19 -10.39
N HIS A 258 12.67 6.70 -9.27
CA HIS A 258 13.41 6.85 -8.01
C HIS A 258 12.48 6.70 -6.79
N PHE A 259 13.03 6.30 -5.64
CA PHE A 259 12.27 6.28 -4.39
C PHE A 259 12.14 7.69 -3.82
N THR A 260 10.90 8.16 -3.66
CA THR A 260 10.61 9.35 -2.84
C THR A 260 10.63 8.94 -1.36
N LEU A 261 11.45 9.62 -0.57
CA LEU A 261 11.46 9.52 0.90
C LEU A 261 10.96 10.86 1.45
N LEU A 262 9.70 10.91 1.86
CA LEU A 262 9.01 12.12 2.32
C LEU A 262 9.10 12.23 3.84
N ASP A 263 9.67 13.31 4.38
CA ASP A 263 9.62 13.58 5.82
C ASP A 263 8.19 13.98 6.22
N LEU A 264 7.57 13.25 7.14
CA LEU A 264 6.18 13.47 7.54
C LEU A 264 5.98 14.73 8.40
N HIS A 265 7.03 15.21 9.08
CA HIS A 265 6.94 16.44 9.88
C HIS A 265 7.02 17.69 9.01
N THR A 266 7.84 17.68 7.96
CA THR A 266 8.01 18.82 7.05
C THR A 266 7.14 18.72 5.80
N LEU A 267 6.68 17.53 5.43
CA LEU A 267 5.99 17.21 4.18
C LEU A 267 6.80 17.54 2.92
N HIS A 268 8.13 17.45 3.01
CA HIS A 268 9.06 17.64 1.89
C HIS A 268 9.88 16.36 1.63
N PRO A 269 10.22 16.06 0.37
CA PRO A 269 11.16 14.99 0.06
C PRO A 269 12.54 15.27 0.68
N ILE A 270 13.13 14.25 1.27
CA ILE A 270 14.48 14.30 1.82
C ILE A 270 15.46 14.11 0.66
N ALA A 271 16.32 15.10 0.45
CA ALA A 271 17.36 15.01 -0.56
C ALA A 271 18.47 14.02 -0.11
N PRO A 272 19.04 13.23 -1.03
CA PRO A 272 20.26 12.48 -0.76
C PRO A 272 21.37 13.41 -0.29
N GLN A 273 22.20 12.96 0.64
CA GLN A 273 23.42 13.69 0.96
C GLN A 273 24.36 13.63 -0.25
N SER A 274 24.92 14.78 -0.63
CA SER A 274 26.04 14.80 -1.56
C SER A 274 27.18 14.01 -0.95
N SER A 275 27.65 12.99 -1.66
CA SER A 275 28.71 12.06 -1.26
C SER A 275 30.04 12.79 -1.00
N GLY A 276 30.16 13.44 0.16
CA GLY A 276 31.38 14.06 0.66
C GLY A 276 32.21 13.15 1.57
N ARG A 277 31.72 11.95 1.89
CA ARG A 277 32.37 11.03 2.85
C ARG A 277 33.35 10.01 2.25
N MET A 278 33.50 9.94 0.92
CA MET A 278 34.37 8.94 0.27
C MET A 278 35.78 9.43 -0.11
N LEU A 279 36.22 10.59 0.40
CA LEU A 279 37.55 11.15 0.12
C LEU A 279 38.47 11.33 1.34
N GLN A 280 38.02 11.00 2.56
CA GLN A 280 38.86 11.14 3.76
C GLN A 280 39.50 9.82 4.26
N GLU A 281 39.04 8.65 3.79
CA GLU A 281 39.62 7.36 4.23
C GLU A 281 40.74 6.84 3.31
N THR A 282 40.91 7.40 2.11
CA THR A 282 42.03 7.04 1.22
C THR A 282 43.29 7.88 1.40
N GLN A 283 43.25 8.97 2.18
CA GLN A 283 44.45 9.76 2.53
C GLN A 283 45.13 9.33 3.84
N ALA A 284 44.45 8.56 4.70
CA ALA A 284 45.01 8.10 5.98
C ALA A 284 45.85 6.80 5.86
N VAL A 285 45.76 6.07 4.75
CA VAL A 285 46.54 4.84 4.50
C VAL A 285 47.82 5.10 3.68
N ALA A 286 48.02 6.32 3.18
CA ALA A 286 49.21 6.70 2.42
C ALA A 286 50.29 7.43 3.26
N MET A 287 50.13 7.51 4.59
CA MET A 287 51.09 8.18 5.50
C MET A 287 51.49 7.36 6.74
N ASN A 288 51.44 6.03 6.68
CA ASN A 288 52.12 5.17 7.67
C ASN A 288 52.91 4.06 6.99
#